data_AF-A0A850AE23-F1
#
_entry.id   AF-A0A850AE23-F1
#
_cell.length_a   1.000
_cell.length_b   1.000
_cell.length_c   1.000
_cell.angle_alpha   90.00
_cell.angle_beta   90.00
_cell.angle_gamma   90.00
#
_symmetry.space_group_name_H-M   'P 1'
#
loop_
_entity.id
_entity.type
_entity.pdbx_description
1 polymer ?
#
loop_
_entity_poly.entity_id
_entity_poly.type
_entity_poly.pdbx_seq_one_letter_code
_entity_poly.pdbx_strand_id
1 'polypeptide(L)'
;MNEHPHHLLAAYVDQELSPSEAGALDRHVRGCALCQAQVQEFMALRGLLAAAPLPNIAPADAFWQRLAPQLPPQRPALGMGWVWGGAMTLVAAISEIILLTLAVTGALRQIGISPLAGLPLSWSGQGSVATALQLLLDTTLAGWVLTSPLAPLLPYLFLLLLLLTLTFCFLGWGLAALGRARAGSGSVPALQPA
;
A
#
# COMPACT_ATOMS: atom_id res chain seq x y z
N MET A 1 9.86 -20.05 58.96
CA MET A 1 9.58 -19.05 57.91
C MET A 1 8.14 -19.27 57.48
N ASN A 2 7.24 -18.43 57.99
CA ASN A 2 5.79 -18.55 57.84
C ASN A 2 5.30 -17.50 56.84
N GLU A 3 5.85 -17.50 55.63
CA GLU A 3 5.35 -16.65 54.55
C GLU A 3 4.43 -17.50 53.68
N HIS A 4 3.14 -17.23 53.74
CA HIS A 4 2.13 -17.92 52.93
C HIS A 4 2.06 -17.25 51.55
N PRO A 5 2.38 -17.97 50.45
CA PRO A 5 2.46 -17.35 49.13
C PRO A 5 1.07 -17.24 48.49
N HIS A 6 0.24 -16.31 48.98
CA HIS A 6 -1.17 -16.17 48.56
C HIS A 6 -1.36 -16.03 47.04
N HIS A 7 -0.47 -15.32 46.34
CA HIS A 7 -0.56 -15.18 44.88
C HIS A 7 -0.30 -16.48 44.12
N LEU A 8 0.57 -17.37 44.63
CA LEU A 8 0.84 -18.67 44.02
C LEU A 8 -0.31 -19.65 44.22
N LEU A 9 -1.10 -19.51 45.29
CA LEU A 9 -2.26 -20.39 45.53
C LEU A 9 -3.36 -20.17 44.49
N ALA A 10 -3.61 -18.92 44.05
CA ALA A 10 -4.56 -18.63 42.98
C ALA A 10 -4.08 -19.22 41.65
N ALA A 11 -2.84 -18.92 41.25
CA ALA A 11 -2.22 -19.48 40.04
C ALA A 11 -2.17 -21.02 40.05
N TYR A 12 -2.02 -21.64 41.23
CA TYR A 12 -2.08 -23.09 41.39
C TYR A 12 -3.48 -23.66 41.09
N VAL A 13 -4.54 -23.01 41.58
CA VAL A 13 -5.93 -23.43 41.32
C VAL A 13 -6.28 -23.23 39.84
N ASP A 14 -5.74 -22.19 39.21
CA ASP A 14 -5.93 -21.90 37.78
C ASP A 14 -5.01 -22.72 36.86
N GLN A 15 -4.10 -23.52 37.44
CA GLN A 15 -3.12 -24.36 36.72
C GLN A 15 -2.10 -23.57 35.88
N GLU A 16 -1.74 -22.36 36.32
CA GLU A 16 -0.82 -21.46 35.62
C GLU A 16 0.65 -21.58 36.08
N LEU A 17 0.92 -22.39 37.11
CA LEU A 17 2.29 -22.60 37.61
C LEU A 17 3.09 -23.57 36.74
N SER A 18 4.40 -23.36 36.65
CA SER A 18 5.29 -24.37 36.05
C SER A 18 5.26 -25.69 36.83
N PRO A 19 5.58 -26.84 36.21
CA PRO A 19 5.57 -28.14 36.90
C PRO A 19 6.44 -28.17 38.17
N SER A 20 7.58 -27.48 38.14
CA SER A 20 8.49 -27.36 39.29
C SER A 20 7.88 -26.55 40.45
N GLU A 21 7.21 -25.44 40.14
CA GLU A 21 6.58 -24.57 41.13
C GLU A 21 5.33 -25.23 41.72
N ALA A 22 4.50 -25.86 40.88
CA ALA A 22 3.33 -26.61 41.30
C ALA A 22 3.74 -27.74 42.27
N GLY A 23 4.81 -28.50 41.96
CA GLY A 23 5.30 -29.56 42.84
C GLY A 23 5.89 -29.05 44.17
N ALA A 24 6.50 -27.86 44.18
CA ALA A 24 6.97 -27.23 45.42
C ALA A 24 5.79 -26.76 46.28
N LEU A 25 4.82 -26.09 45.66
CA LEU A 25 3.66 -25.55 46.36
C LEU A 25 2.71 -26.65 46.85
N ASP A 26 2.50 -27.71 46.08
CA ASP A 26 1.68 -28.85 46.48
C ASP A 26 2.24 -29.55 47.74
N ARG A 27 3.57 -29.67 47.86
CA ARG A 27 4.20 -30.14 49.11
C ARG A 27 3.91 -29.22 50.29
N HIS A 28 3.92 -27.91 50.08
CA HIS A 28 3.60 -26.93 51.11
C HIS A 28 2.12 -27.00 51.52
N VAL A 29 1.20 -27.03 50.54
CA VAL A 29 -0.24 -27.15 50.77
C VAL A 29 -0.54 -28.43 51.55
N ARG A 30 0.05 -29.57 51.19
CA ARG A 30 -0.13 -30.83 51.96
C ARG A 30 0.33 -30.74 53.42
N GLY A 31 1.28 -29.87 53.74
CA GLY A 31 1.79 -29.67 55.10
C GLY A 31 1.18 -28.50 55.88
N CYS A 32 0.36 -27.64 55.26
CA CYS A 32 -0.13 -26.41 55.87
C CYS A 32 -1.66 -26.31 55.82
N ALA A 33 -2.32 -26.46 56.97
CA ALA A 33 -3.79 -26.41 57.08
C ALA A 33 -4.39 -25.08 56.60
N LEU A 34 -3.70 -23.96 56.82
CA LEU A 34 -4.15 -22.63 56.36
C LEU A 34 -4.17 -22.55 54.83
N CYS A 35 -3.12 -23.03 54.16
CA CYS A 35 -3.07 -23.06 52.69
C CYS A 35 -4.06 -24.07 52.10
N GLN A 36 -4.34 -25.18 52.78
CA GLN A 36 -5.40 -26.12 52.35
C GLN A 36 -6.77 -25.46 52.37
N ALA A 37 -7.11 -24.77 53.45
CA ALA A 37 -8.37 -24.05 53.56
C ALA A 37 -8.53 -23.01 52.44
N GLN A 38 -7.49 -22.22 52.16
CA GLN A 38 -7.52 -21.23 51.07
C GLN A 38 -7.68 -21.85 49.68
N VAL A 39 -6.99 -22.97 49.40
CA VAL A 39 -7.18 -23.69 48.12
C VAL A 39 -8.61 -24.21 47.99
N GLN A 40 -9.20 -24.72 49.07
CA GLN A 40 -10.58 -25.16 49.08
C GLN A 40 -11.56 -24.00 48.85
N GLU A 41 -11.33 -22.83 49.45
CA GLU A 41 -12.12 -21.62 49.22
C GLU A 41 -12.07 -21.19 47.74
N PHE A 42 -10.89 -21.17 47.13
CA PHE A 42 -10.74 -20.85 45.71
C PHE A 42 -11.40 -21.87 44.78
N MET A 43 -11.27 -23.17 45.08
CA MET A 43 -11.95 -24.23 44.33
C MET A 43 -13.48 -24.11 44.44
N ALA A 44 -13.99 -23.80 45.63
CA ALA A 44 -15.42 -23.57 45.84
C ALA A 44 -15.91 -22.34 45.05
N LEU A 45 -15.17 -21.22 45.08
CA LEU A 45 -15.49 -20.03 44.31
C LEU A 45 -15.50 -20.32 42.80
N ARG A 46 -14.49 -21.06 42.30
CA ARG A 46 -14.44 -21.49 40.89
C ARG A 46 -15.66 -22.34 40.52
N GLY A 47 -16.10 -23.23 41.41
CA GLY A 47 -17.32 -24.01 41.24
C GLY A 47 -18.58 -23.13 41.15
N LEU A 48 -18.70 -22.13 42.02
CA LEU A 48 -19.81 -21.17 42.00
C LEU A 48 -19.84 -20.35 40.70
N LEU A 49 -18.68 -19.88 40.23
CA LEU A 49 -18.57 -19.15 38.96
C LEU A 49 -18.89 -20.04 37.76
N ALA A 50 -18.47 -21.31 37.78
CA ALA A 50 -18.77 -22.26 36.71
C ALA A 50 -20.26 -22.64 36.67
N ALA A 51 -20.93 -22.66 37.83
CA ALA A 51 -22.36 -22.91 37.93
C ALA A 51 -23.22 -21.66 37.67
N ALA A 52 -22.61 -20.47 37.63
CA ALA A 52 -23.35 -19.24 37.39
C ALA A 52 -23.94 -19.27 35.97
N PRO A 53 -25.24 -18.93 35.81
CA PRO A 53 -25.83 -18.85 34.49
C PRO A 53 -25.11 -17.77 33.69
N LEU A 54 -24.65 -18.11 32.49
CA LEU A 54 -24.11 -17.11 31.59
C LEU A 54 -25.21 -16.07 31.31
N PRO A 55 -24.87 -14.77 31.28
CA PRO A 55 -25.82 -13.77 30.86
C PRO A 55 -26.32 -14.13 29.46
N ASN A 56 -27.60 -13.89 29.20
CA ASN A 56 -28.16 -14.06 27.86
C ASN A 56 -27.55 -12.97 26.95
N ILE A 57 -26.40 -13.28 26.35
CA ILE A 57 -25.72 -12.38 25.41
C ILE A 57 -26.60 -12.33 24.17
N ALA A 58 -27.01 -11.12 23.80
CA ALA A 58 -27.79 -10.91 22.58
C ALA A 58 -27.07 -11.57 21.38
N PRO A 59 -27.81 -12.13 20.41
CA PRO A 59 -27.22 -12.71 19.21
C PRO A 59 -26.27 -11.71 18.55
N ALA A 60 -25.16 -12.24 18.01
CA ALA A 60 -24.07 -11.44 17.46
C ALA A 60 -24.58 -10.36 16.49
N ASP A 61 -25.61 -10.67 15.71
CA ASP A 61 -26.20 -9.75 14.74
C ASP A 61 -26.80 -8.49 15.38
N ALA A 62 -27.53 -8.65 16.48
CA ALA A 62 -28.12 -7.51 17.20
C ALA A 62 -27.07 -6.65 17.91
N PHE A 63 -25.92 -7.24 18.26
CA PHE A 63 -24.75 -6.49 18.72
C PHE A 63 -24.11 -5.71 17.56
N TRP A 64 -23.84 -6.37 16.43
CA TRP A 64 -23.23 -5.73 15.27
C TRP A 64 -24.10 -4.63 14.67
N GLN A 65 -25.43 -4.79 14.64
CA GLN A 65 -26.35 -3.74 14.21
C GLN A 65 -26.27 -2.48 15.09
N ARG A 66 -25.99 -2.64 16.38
CA ARG A 66 -25.80 -1.50 17.30
C ARG A 66 -24.40 -0.90 17.20
N LEU A 67 -23.39 -1.72 16.93
CA LEU A 67 -21.99 -1.29 16.86
C LEU A 67 -21.63 -0.65 15.51
N ALA A 68 -22.12 -1.20 14.40
CA ALA A 68 -21.86 -0.72 13.04
C ALA A 68 -22.03 0.81 12.85
N PRO A 69 -23.13 1.44 13.33
CA PRO A 69 -23.29 2.89 13.19
C PRO A 69 -22.40 3.71 14.13
N GLN A 70 -21.85 3.11 15.19
CA GLN A 70 -20.94 3.78 16.13
C GLN A 70 -19.49 3.76 15.65
N LEU A 71 -19.17 2.86 14.72
CA LEU A 71 -17.85 2.80 14.11
C LEU A 71 -17.67 3.99 13.16
N PRO A 72 -16.53 4.68 13.22
CA PRO A 72 -16.24 5.73 12.25
C PRO A 72 -16.29 5.13 10.84
N PRO A 73 -16.88 5.84 9.86
CA PRO A 73 -16.95 5.34 8.50
C PRO A 73 -15.53 5.03 8.02
N GLN A 74 -15.30 3.80 7.58
CA GLN A 74 -14.06 3.44 6.91
C GLN A 74 -14.00 4.24 5.60
N ARG A 75 -13.35 5.39 5.65
CA ARG A 75 -13.12 6.18 4.44
C ARG A 75 -12.21 5.32 3.56
N PRO A 76 -12.64 4.95 2.33
CA PRO A 76 -11.75 4.29 1.41
C PRO A 76 -10.53 5.20 1.29
N ALA A 77 -9.36 4.68 1.63
CA ALA A 77 -8.11 5.37 1.45
C ALA A 77 -7.79 5.38 -0.06
N LEU A 78 -8.63 6.07 -0.83
CA LEU A 78 -8.24 6.67 -2.11
C LEU A 78 -7.28 7.80 -1.75
N GLY A 79 -6.11 7.40 -1.24
CA GLY A 79 -5.07 8.32 -0.84
C GLY A 79 -4.62 9.12 -2.05
N MET A 80 -4.02 10.27 -1.77
CA MET A 80 -3.42 11.16 -2.76
C MET A 80 -2.50 10.41 -3.75
N GLY A 81 -1.98 9.23 -3.38
CA GLY A 81 -1.20 8.35 -4.23
C GLY A 81 -1.86 7.95 -5.56
N TRP A 82 -3.19 7.79 -5.63
CA TRP A 82 -3.85 7.51 -6.93
C TRP A 82 -3.82 8.73 -7.85
N VAL A 83 -4.00 9.92 -7.29
CA VAL A 83 -3.91 11.20 -8.02
C VAL A 83 -2.49 11.43 -8.53
N TRP A 84 -1.49 11.22 -7.68
CA TRP A 84 -0.08 11.32 -8.08
C TRP A 84 0.32 10.27 -9.12
N GLY A 85 -0.19 9.04 -8.99
CA GLY A 85 0.01 7.99 -9.99
C GLY A 85 -0.59 8.34 -11.36
N GLY A 86 -1.82 8.88 -11.38
CA GLY A 86 -2.45 9.39 -12.59
C GLY A 86 -1.68 10.58 -13.20
N ALA A 87 -1.23 11.52 -12.37
CA ALA A 87 -0.47 12.68 -12.84
C ALA A 87 0.88 12.27 -13.47
N MET A 88 1.63 11.35 -12.85
CA MET A 88 2.92 10.91 -13.38
C MET A 88 2.79 10.14 -14.70
N THR A 89 1.75 9.33 -14.86
CA THR A 89 1.49 8.63 -16.13
C THR A 89 1.12 9.60 -17.25
N LEU A 90 0.36 10.66 -16.96
CA LEU A 90 0.05 11.71 -17.94
C LEU A 90 1.32 12.45 -18.40
N VAL A 91 2.18 12.85 -17.44
CA VAL A 91 3.43 13.57 -17.74
C VAL A 91 4.36 12.70 -18.59
N ALA A 92 4.50 11.41 -18.24
CA ALA A 92 5.26 10.45 -19.02
C ALA A 92 4.75 10.35 -20.47
N ALA A 93 3.45 10.15 -20.67
CA ALA A 93 2.85 10.07 -22.00
C ALA A 93 3.07 11.34 -22.84
N ILE A 94 2.93 12.52 -22.23
CA ILE A 94 3.18 13.79 -22.92
C ILE A 94 4.65 13.90 -23.35
N SER A 95 5.59 13.55 -22.47
CA SER A 95 7.02 13.58 -22.81
C SER A 95 7.38 12.66 -23.96
N GLU A 96 6.76 11.48 -24.03
CA GLU A 96 7.00 10.49 -25.07
C GLU A 96 6.46 10.96 -26.43
N ILE A 97 5.25 11.53 -26.44
CA ILE A 97 4.66 12.14 -27.65
C ILE A 97 5.56 13.26 -28.19
N ILE A 98 6.09 14.12 -27.32
CA ILE A 98 6.99 15.21 -27.73
C ILE A 98 8.27 14.62 -28.34
N LEU A 99 8.90 13.64 -27.69
CA LEU A 99 10.12 13.01 -28.20
C LEU A 99 9.89 12.28 -29.53
N LEU A 100 8.78 11.55 -29.67
CA LEU A 100 8.38 10.92 -30.94
C LEU A 100 8.21 11.94 -32.05
N THR A 101 7.51 13.04 -31.76
CA THR A 101 7.25 14.11 -32.73
C THR A 101 8.56 14.74 -33.21
N LEU A 102 9.49 15.02 -32.30
CA LEU A 102 10.81 15.55 -32.63
C LEU A 102 11.64 14.55 -33.44
N ALA A 103 11.64 13.27 -33.07
CA ALA A 103 12.37 12.23 -33.78
C ALA A 103 11.87 12.03 -35.21
N VAL A 104 10.54 11.95 -35.39
CA VAL A 104 9.91 11.81 -36.72
C VAL A 104 10.19 13.03 -37.58
N THR A 105 10.06 14.24 -37.01
CA THR A 105 10.35 15.49 -37.74
C THR A 105 11.81 15.56 -38.17
N GLY A 106 12.75 15.13 -37.31
CA GLY A 106 14.17 15.04 -37.64
C GLY A 106 14.47 14.03 -38.74
N ALA A 107 13.85 12.84 -38.70
CA ALA A 107 14.01 11.79 -39.70
C ALA A 107 13.47 12.22 -41.07
N LEU A 108 12.28 12.83 -41.13
CA LEU A 108 11.70 13.34 -42.38
C LEU A 108 12.61 14.37 -43.07
N ARG A 109 13.22 15.27 -42.27
CA ARG A 109 14.17 16.26 -42.77
C ARG A 109 15.40 15.64 -43.42
N GLN A 110 15.93 14.52 -42.90
CA GLN A 110 17.08 13.83 -43.51
C GLN A 110 16.77 13.26 -44.91
N ILE A 111 15.51 12.90 -45.16
CA ILE A 111 15.07 12.35 -46.45
C ILE A 111 14.70 13.48 -47.44
N GLY A 112 14.90 14.75 -47.06
CA GLY A 112 14.51 15.91 -47.86
C GLY A 112 12.99 16.16 -47.87
N ILE A 113 12.24 15.48 -46.99
CA ILE A 113 10.81 15.69 -46.83
C ILE A 113 10.63 16.77 -45.77
N SER A 114 10.31 17.97 -46.21
CA SER A 114 9.88 19.05 -45.34
C SER A 114 8.40 18.84 -44.99
N PRO A 115 8.04 18.36 -43.78
CA PRO A 115 6.64 18.07 -43.45
C PRO A 115 5.73 19.30 -43.54
N LEU A 116 6.32 20.50 -43.48
CA LEU A 116 5.62 21.77 -43.59
C LEU A 116 5.52 22.33 -45.02
N ALA A 117 6.21 21.75 -46.02
CA ALA A 117 6.23 22.30 -47.39
C ALA A 117 4.92 22.07 -48.17
N GLY A 118 4.07 21.15 -47.70
CA GLY A 118 2.78 20.84 -48.33
C GLY A 118 1.57 21.41 -47.61
N LEU A 119 1.73 22.03 -46.44
CA LEU A 119 0.62 22.66 -45.74
C LEU A 119 0.37 24.04 -46.37
N PRO A 120 -0.85 24.33 -46.87
CA PRO A 120 -1.20 25.65 -47.36
C PRO A 120 -1.31 26.61 -46.18
N LEU A 121 -0.16 27.04 -45.66
CA LEU A 121 -0.04 28.15 -44.71
C LEU A 121 -0.14 29.49 -45.45
N SER A 122 -1.08 29.60 -46.39
CA SER A 122 -1.51 30.88 -46.95
C SER A 122 -2.43 31.60 -45.95
N TRP A 123 -1.99 31.72 -44.68
CA TRP A 123 -2.55 32.70 -43.75
C TRP A 123 -1.90 34.03 -44.12
N SER A 124 -2.58 34.79 -44.98
CA SER A 124 -2.15 36.05 -45.58
C SER A 124 -2.02 37.23 -44.58
N GLY A 125 -1.63 36.98 -43.32
CA GLY A 125 -1.58 38.00 -42.27
C GLY A 125 -0.54 37.82 -41.15
N GLN A 126 0.30 36.79 -41.14
CA GLN A 126 1.27 36.56 -40.05
C GLN A 126 2.64 36.06 -40.54
N GLY A 127 3.41 36.96 -41.17
CA GLY A 127 4.78 36.67 -41.62
C GLY A 127 5.86 36.64 -40.53
N SER A 128 5.51 36.80 -39.25
CA SER A 128 6.48 36.87 -38.15
C SER A 128 6.54 35.61 -37.28
N VAL A 129 5.41 35.00 -36.94
CA VAL A 129 5.38 33.88 -35.99
C VAL A 129 5.85 32.56 -36.62
N ALA A 130 5.40 32.24 -37.83
CA ALA A 130 5.82 31.02 -38.52
C ALA A 130 7.33 31.03 -38.81
N THR A 131 7.85 32.17 -39.25
CA THR A 131 9.27 32.40 -39.57
C THR A 131 10.14 32.39 -38.30
N ALA A 132 9.66 33.00 -37.21
CA ALA A 132 10.33 32.94 -35.92
C ALA A 132 10.37 31.52 -35.37
N LEU A 133 9.28 30.74 -35.50
CA LEU A 133 9.23 29.34 -35.08
C LEU A 133 10.18 28.47 -35.93
N GLN A 134 10.22 28.69 -37.25
CA GLN A 134 11.14 28.00 -38.16
C GLN A 134 12.60 28.30 -37.84
N LEU A 135 12.95 29.57 -37.57
CA LEU A 135 14.28 29.96 -37.13
C LEU A 135 14.63 29.36 -35.77
N LEU A 136 13.69 29.30 -34.83
CA LEU A 136 13.91 28.68 -33.51
C LEU A 136 14.20 27.17 -33.63
N LEU A 137 13.46 26.47 -34.51
CA LEU A 137 13.66 25.05 -34.79
C LEU A 137 14.96 24.76 -35.56
N ASP A 138 15.36 25.65 -36.48
CA ASP A 138 16.57 25.46 -37.29
C ASP A 138 17.87 25.81 -36.54
N THR A 139 17.85 26.76 -35.61
CA THR A 139 19.11 27.34 -35.09
C THR A 139 19.66 26.72 -33.80
N THR A 140 18.89 25.94 -33.03
CA THR A 140 19.32 25.68 -31.65
C THR A 140 19.87 24.28 -31.37
N LEU A 141 19.34 23.18 -31.92
CA LEU A 141 19.83 21.82 -31.58
C LEU A 141 19.68 20.79 -32.70
N ALA A 142 18.65 20.88 -33.54
CA ALA A 142 18.33 19.82 -34.51
C ALA A 142 19.40 19.64 -35.60
N GLY A 143 19.92 20.75 -36.16
CA GLY A 143 20.97 20.68 -37.20
C GLY A 143 22.27 20.09 -36.68
N TRP A 144 22.71 20.50 -35.48
CA TRP A 144 23.92 19.99 -34.84
C TRP A 144 23.82 18.50 -34.49
N VAL A 145 22.65 18.06 -34.03
CA VAL A 145 22.40 16.67 -33.66
C VAL A 145 22.37 15.76 -34.90
N LEU A 146 21.78 16.23 -36.01
CA LEU A 146 21.64 15.44 -37.24
C LEU A 146 22.95 15.31 -38.04
N THR A 147 23.87 16.26 -37.92
CA THR A 147 25.21 16.18 -38.54
C THR A 147 26.27 15.55 -37.62
N SER A 148 25.92 15.30 -36.36
CA SER A 148 26.85 14.69 -35.40
C SER A 148 27.14 13.22 -35.77
N PRO A 149 28.35 12.71 -35.48
CA PRO A 149 28.66 11.29 -35.64
C PRO A 149 27.83 10.38 -34.73
N LEU A 150 27.07 10.95 -33.79
CA LEU A 150 26.18 10.24 -32.87
C LEU A 150 24.74 10.13 -33.40
N ALA A 151 24.43 10.73 -34.55
CA ALA A 151 23.13 10.62 -35.22
C ALA A 151 22.59 9.17 -35.35
N PRO A 152 23.38 8.13 -35.67
CA PRO A 152 22.86 6.75 -35.75
C PRO A 152 22.51 6.15 -34.38
N LEU A 153 23.00 6.72 -33.28
CA LEU A 153 22.71 6.24 -31.91
C LEU A 153 21.40 6.82 -31.36
N LEU A 154 20.87 7.86 -31.99
CA LEU A 154 19.66 8.56 -31.58
C LEU A 154 18.40 7.67 -31.48
N PRO A 155 18.10 6.76 -32.43
CA PRO A 155 16.97 5.83 -32.26
C PRO A 155 17.15 4.87 -31.09
N TYR A 156 18.39 4.48 -30.77
CA TYR A 156 18.68 3.60 -29.63
C TYR A 156 18.53 4.34 -28.29
N LEU A 157 18.98 5.60 -28.23
CA LEU A 157 18.75 6.46 -27.06
C LEU A 157 17.27 6.71 -26.83
N PHE A 158 16.51 6.96 -27.90
CA PHE A 158 15.06 7.12 -27.85
C PHE A 158 14.38 5.85 -27.32
N LEU A 159 14.74 4.68 -27.86
CA LEU A 159 14.21 3.39 -27.42
C LEU A 159 14.57 3.07 -25.96
N LEU A 160 15.78 3.42 -25.52
CA LEU A 160 16.21 3.27 -24.13
C LEU A 160 15.43 4.18 -23.18
N LEU A 161 15.16 5.43 -23.58
CA LEU A 161 14.31 6.36 -22.84
C LEU A 161 12.88 5.81 -22.69
N LEU A 162 12.30 5.32 -23.78
CA LEU A 162 10.97 4.72 -23.80
C LEU A 162 10.87 3.49 -22.89
N LEU A 163 11.88 2.60 -22.92
CA LEU A 163 11.94 1.44 -22.02
C LEU A 163 12.06 1.86 -20.55
N LEU A 164 12.86 2.88 -20.24
CA LEU A 164 12.97 3.41 -18.88
C LEU A 164 11.63 3.97 -18.40
N THR A 165 10.94 4.77 -19.21
CA THR A 165 9.64 5.35 -18.88
C THR A 165 8.60 4.26 -18.61
N LEU A 166 8.50 3.25 -19.47
CA LEU A 166 7.62 2.09 -19.24
C LEU A 166 7.96 1.39 -17.93
N THR A 167 9.24 1.15 -17.66
CA THR A 167 9.69 0.48 -16.43
C THR A 167 9.27 1.26 -15.18
N PHE A 168 9.41 2.59 -15.18
CA PHE A 168 8.98 3.44 -14.07
C PHE A 168 7.45 3.46 -13.90
N CYS A 169 6.68 3.47 -15.00
CA CYS A 169 5.23 3.37 -14.94
C CYS A 169 4.78 2.03 -14.34
N PHE A 170 5.36 0.91 -14.77
CA PHE A 170 5.06 -0.41 -14.22
C PHE A 170 5.45 -0.52 -12.74
N LEU A 171 6.61 0.01 -12.35
CA LEU A 171 7.06 0.01 -10.96
C LEU A 171 6.10 0.83 -10.07
N GLY A 172 5.70 2.02 -10.51
CA GLY A 172 4.75 2.85 -9.79
C GLY A 172 3.38 2.18 -9.62
N TRP A 173 2.89 1.52 -10.67
CA TRP A 173 1.63 0.78 -10.61
C TRP A 173 1.72 -0.45 -9.71
N GLY A 174 2.83 -1.18 -9.76
CA GLY A 174 3.09 -2.34 -8.89
C GLY A 174 3.14 -1.97 -7.41
N LEU A 175 3.80 -0.87 -7.05
CA LEU A 175 3.84 -0.37 -5.68
C LEU A 175 2.45 0.05 -5.18
N ALA A 176 1.65 0.71 -6.03
CA ALA A 176 0.27 1.07 -5.70
C ALA A 176 -0.64 -0.17 -5.53
N ALA A 177 -0.44 -1.22 -6.34
CA ALA A 177 -1.18 -2.48 -6.21
C ALA A 177 -0.83 -3.22 -4.91
N LEU A 178 0.45 -3.28 -4.55
CA LEU A 178 0.92 -3.89 -3.31
C LEU A 178 0.37 -3.17 -2.06
N GLY A 179 0.26 -1.85 -2.11
CA GLY A 179 -0.39 -1.07 -1.05
C GLY A 179 -1.85 -1.44 -0.85
N ARG A 180 -2.60 -1.66 -1.95
CA ARG A 180 -4.01 -2.10 -1.89
C ARG A 180 -4.16 -3.52 -1.38
N ALA A 181 -3.27 -4.43 -1.75
CA ALA A 181 -3.29 -5.82 -1.28
C ALA A 181 -3.11 -5.91 0.25
N ARG A 182 -2.18 -5.12 0.81
CA ARG A 182 -2.00 -5.04 2.28
C ARG A 182 -3.20 -4.44 3.01
N ALA A 183 -3.88 -3.48 2.39
CA ALA A 183 -5.10 -2.91 2.98
C ALA A 183 -6.27 -3.90 2.98
N GLY A 184 -6.37 -4.76 1.96
CA GLY A 184 -7.43 -5.77 1.85
C GLY A 184 -7.25 -6.98 2.78
N SER A 185 -6.01 -7.41 3.04
CA SER A 185 -5.74 -8.59 3.89
C SER A 185 -6.07 -8.41 5.37
N GLY A 186 -6.36 -7.18 5.82
CA GLY A 186 -6.84 -6.90 7.18
C GLY A 186 -8.35 -7.12 7.37
N SER A 187 -9.12 -7.34 6.29
CA SER A 187 -10.53 -7.69 6.39
C SER A 187 -10.67 -9.19 6.60
N VAL A 188 -10.77 -9.61 7.87
CA VAL A 188 -11.16 -10.96 8.24
C VAL A 188 -12.53 -11.24 7.59
N PRO A 189 -12.70 -12.31 6.79
CA PRO A 189 -14.00 -12.66 6.24
C PRO A 189 -14.95 -12.88 7.41
N ALA A 190 -16.02 -12.08 7.45
CA ALA A 190 -17.10 -12.27 8.39
C ALA A 190 -17.60 -13.70 8.22
N LEU A 191 -17.36 -14.54 9.23
CA LEU A 191 -17.93 -15.87 9.34
C LEU A 191 -19.45 -15.73 9.21
N GLN A 192 -19.99 -16.15 8.07
CA GLN A 192 -21.43 -16.31 7.89
C GLN A 192 -21.89 -17.45 8.81
N PRO A 193 -22.82 -17.21 9.74
CA PRO A 193 -23.43 -18.29 10.49
C PRO A 193 -24.28 -19.15 9.54
N ALA A 194 -24.10 -20.47 9.67
CA ALA A 194 -24.84 -21.51 8.96
C ALA A 194 -26.28 -21.66 9.49
#